data_AF-A0AAV7WD16-F1
#
_entry.id   AF-A0AAV7WD16-F1
#
_cell.length_a   1.000
_cell.length_b   1.000
_cell.length_c   1.000
_cell.angle_alpha   90.00
_cell.angle_beta   90.00
_cell.angle_gamma   90.00
#
_symmetry.space_group_name_H-M   'P 1'
#
loop_
_entity.id
_entity.type
_entity.pdbx_description
1 polymer ?
#
loop_
_entity_poly.entity_id
_entity_poly.type
_entity_poly.pdbx_seq_one_letter_code
_entity_poly.pdbx_strand_id
1 'polypeptide(L)'
;MRVCGSNLSSERKTSVLQHCLGAEGQEILETLPAITTSDGAECDNSLNEFESTLLRLDKHFLPKVSIILQRYYFGKRKQTDDESIEDFVTALRKLASSCNFGENLEERIRDQFMLECKCDKVREALWAKNDPSLDEVLIIAKQVEHSMACVENLRKSRNVAMDVQALDTKN
;
A
#
# COMPACT_ATOMS: atom_id res chain seq x y z
N MET A 1 37.81 -18.71 -15.42
CA MET A 1 37.17 -18.02 -16.55
C MET A 1 36.04 -17.16 -15.99
N ARG A 2 36.21 -15.84 -15.88
CA ARG A 2 35.14 -14.92 -15.49
C ARG A 2 34.35 -14.56 -16.75
N VAL A 3 33.08 -14.95 -16.83
CA VAL A 3 32.18 -14.43 -17.87
C VAL A 3 31.66 -13.09 -17.37
N CYS A 4 32.11 -12.01 -18.01
CA CYS A 4 31.59 -10.66 -17.82
C CYS A 4 30.13 -10.62 -18.29
N GLY A 5 29.19 -10.79 -17.35
CA GLY A 5 27.76 -10.95 -17.63
C GLY A 5 26.97 -9.66 -17.91
N SER A 6 27.61 -8.54 -18.25
CA SER A 6 26.92 -7.24 -18.39
C SER A 6 26.66 -6.78 -19.83
N ASN A 7 26.97 -7.56 -20.87
CA ASN A 7 26.71 -7.17 -22.27
C ASN A 7 26.35 -8.35 -23.21
N LEU A 8 25.34 -9.14 -22.86
CA LEU A 8 24.74 -10.12 -23.80
C LEU A 8 23.77 -9.40 -24.76
N SER A 9 23.84 -9.71 -26.06
CA SER A 9 22.86 -9.23 -27.05
C SER A 9 21.45 -9.72 -26.73
N SER A 10 20.41 -9.00 -27.19
CA SER A 10 19.01 -9.39 -26.96
C SER A 10 18.73 -10.82 -27.45
N GLU A 11 19.25 -11.20 -28.61
CA GLU A 11 19.16 -12.56 -29.14
C GLU A 11 19.77 -13.60 -28.17
N ARG A 12 20.99 -13.36 -27.67
CA ARG A 12 21.65 -14.29 -26.74
C ARG A 12 20.92 -14.40 -25.41
N LYS A 13 20.36 -13.29 -24.91
CA LYS A 13 19.53 -13.30 -23.70
C LYS A 13 18.27 -14.14 -23.89
N THR A 14 17.63 -14.02 -25.06
CA THR A 14 16.44 -14.81 -25.43
C THR A 14 16.78 -16.29 -25.53
N SER A 15 17.87 -16.65 -26.21
CA SER A 15 18.30 -18.05 -26.31
C SER A 15 18.64 -18.66 -24.95
N VAL A 16 19.34 -17.92 -24.08
CA VAL A 16 19.64 -18.39 -22.72
C VAL A 16 18.35 -18.56 -21.91
N LEU A 17 17.43 -17.60 -21.98
CA LEU A 17 16.14 -17.68 -21.30
C LEU A 17 15.33 -18.90 -21.75
N GLN A 18 15.17 -19.09 -23.07
CA GLN A 18 14.47 -20.24 -23.65
C GLN A 18 15.12 -21.56 -23.23
N HIS A 19 16.46 -21.63 -23.23
CA HIS A 19 17.16 -22.81 -22.75
C HIS A 19 16.89 -23.09 -21.27
N CYS A 20 16.90 -22.05 -20.42
CA CYS A 20 16.63 -22.19 -18.98
C CYS A 20 15.17 -22.53 -18.66
N LEU A 21 14.21 -22.21 -19.53
CA LEU A 21 12.80 -22.58 -19.38
C LEU A 21 12.55 -24.08 -19.51
N GLY A 22 13.46 -24.82 -20.16
CA GLY A 22 13.31 -26.25 -20.42
C GLY A 22 12.22 -26.57 -21.45
N ALA A 23 12.01 -27.86 -21.74
CA ALA A 23 11.10 -28.31 -22.79
C ALA A 23 9.64 -27.89 -22.54
N GLU A 24 9.16 -28.07 -21.30
CA GLU A 24 7.79 -27.68 -20.91
C GLU A 24 7.58 -26.16 -20.99
N GLY A 25 8.57 -25.36 -20.56
CA GLY A 25 8.47 -23.90 -20.62
C GLY A 25 8.54 -23.34 -22.04
N GLN A 26 9.27 -24.00 -22.94
CA GLN A 26 9.29 -23.65 -24.36
C GLN A 26 7.97 -23.96 -25.06
N GLU A 27 7.39 -25.14 -24.79
CA GLU A 27 6.07 -25.52 -25.34
C GLU A 27 5.01 -24.50 -24.93
N ILE A 28 4.97 -24.13 -23.64
CA ILE A 28 4.07 -23.08 -23.15
C ILE A 28 4.31 -21.77 -23.92
N LEU A 29 5.56 -21.31 -24.02
CA LEU A 29 5.90 -20.05 -24.70
C LEU A 29 5.46 -20.02 -26.17
N GLU A 30 5.54 -21.13 -26.89
CA GLU A 30 5.07 -21.24 -28.27
C GLU A 30 3.55 -21.11 -28.39
N THR A 31 2.80 -21.60 -27.39
CA THR A 31 1.33 -21.48 -27.38
C THR A 31 0.81 -20.09 -27.00
N LEU A 32 1.64 -19.23 -26.39
CA LEU A 32 1.20 -17.91 -25.94
C LEU A 32 0.91 -16.98 -27.14
N PRO A 33 -0.10 -16.11 -27.08
CA PRO A 33 -0.27 -15.08 -28.11
C PRO A 33 0.93 -14.13 -28.14
N ALA A 34 1.29 -13.63 -29.32
CA ALA A 34 2.22 -12.51 -29.43
C ALA A 34 1.61 -11.28 -28.74
N ILE A 35 2.42 -10.46 -28.07
CA ILE A 35 1.93 -9.20 -27.50
C ILE A 35 1.73 -8.23 -28.65
N THR A 36 0.47 -8.12 -29.09
CA THR A 36 0.01 -6.97 -29.88
C THR A 36 -0.46 -5.91 -28.89
N THR A 37 -0.13 -4.66 -29.14
CA THR A 37 -0.36 -3.46 -28.32
C THR A 37 -1.85 -3.11 -28.06
N SER A 38 -2.76 -4.07 -28.11
CA SER A 38 -4.22 -3.86 -28.03
C SER A 38 -4.82 -3.96 -26.62
N ASP A 39 -4.04 -4.28 -25.59
CA ASP A 39 -4.52 -4.38 -24.20
C ASP A 39 -4.07 -3.16 -23.35
N GLY A 40 -4.39 -1.94 -23.80
CA GLY A 40 -4.55 -0.74 -22.94
C GLY A 40 -3.33 -0.20 -22.18
N ALA A 41 -2.13 -0.73 -22.39
CA ALA A 41 -0.89 -0.13 -21.92
C ALA A 41 -0.22 0.57 -23.12
N GLU A 42 -0.26 1.90 -23.13
CA GLU A 42 0.61 2.70 -23.99
C GLU A 42 2.06 2.42 -23.57
N CYS A 43 2.73 1.53 -24.30
CA CYS A 43 4.18 1.48 -24.28
C CYS A 43 4.71 1.49 -25.72
N ASP A 44 5.64 2.42 -25.89
CA ASP A 44 6.52 2.70 -27.01
C ASP A 44 6.85 1.48 -27.88
N ASN A 45 6.86 1.67 -29.21
CA ASN A 45 7.11 0.63 -30.24
C ASN A 45 8.59 0.16 -30.28
N SER A 46 9.23 -0.01 -29.13
CA SER A 46 10.67 -0.25 -28.98
C SER A 46 11.02 -1.44 -28.08
N LEU A 47 10.10 -2.38 -27.88
CA LEU A 47 10.43 -3.62 -27.14
C LEU A 47 11.26 -4.55 -28.03
N ASN A 48 12.43 -4.95 -27.55
CA ASN A 48 13.23 -5.96 -28.23
C ASN A 48 12.68 -7.39 -27.97
N GLU A 49 13.14 -8.37 -28.75
CA GLU A 49 12.62 -9.75 -28.72
C GLU A 49 12.67 -10.38 -27.31
N PHE A 50 13.75 -10.11 -26.57
CA PHE A 50 13.90 -10.57 -25.20
C PHE A 50 12.84 -9.98 -24.26
N GLU A 51 12.59 -8.68 -24.35
CA GLU A 51 11.58 -7.99 -23.53
C GLU A 51 10.15 -8.45 -23.87
N SER A 52 9.87 -8.65 -25.16
CA SER A 52 8.58 -9.21 -25.61
C SER A 52 8.36 -10.63 -25.07
N THR A 53 9.41 -11.46 -25.09
CA THR A 53 9.37 -12.83 -24.55
C THR A 53 9.12 -12.84 -23.05
N LEU A 54 9.82 -11.98 -22.29
CA LEU A 54 9.61 -11.84 -20.85
C LEU A 54 8.18 -11.41 -20.52
N LEU A 55 7.65 -10.39 -21.20
CA LEU A 55 6.29 -9.92 -20.96
C LEU A 55 5.22 -11.00 -21.26
N ARG A 56 5.43 -11.85 -22.27
CA ARG A 56 4.53 -12.97 -22.58
C ARG A 56 4.50 -13.96 -21.43
N LEU A 57 5.69 -14.33 -20.94
CA LEU A 57 5.85 -15.23 -19.81
C LEU A 57 5.25 -14.63 -18.54
N ASP A 58 5.50 -13.34 -18.26
CA ASP A 58 4.93 -12.63 -17.11
C ASP A 58 3.40 -12.62 -17.16
N LYS A 59 2.79 -12.31 -18.32
CA LYS A 59 1.33 -12.31 -18.49
C LYS A 59 0.71 -13.70 -18.26
N HIS A 60 1.45 -14.76 -18.54
CA HIS A 60 1.00 -16.15 -18.41
C HIS A 60 1.21 -16.70 -16.99
N PHE A 61 2.39 -16.48 -16.42
CA PHE A 61 2.80 -17.11 -15.16
C PHE A 61 2.56 -16.24 -13.93
N LEU A 62 2.53 -14.91 -14.07
CA LEU A 62 2.12 -14.07 -12.95
C LEU A 62 0.59 -14.14 -12.84
N PRO A 63 0.05 -14.52 -11.67
CA PRO A 63 -1.37 -14.34 -11.44
C PRO A 63 -1.68 -12.86 -11.66
N LYS A 64 -2.64 -12.55 -12.53
CA LYS A 64 -3.20 -11.19 -12.61
C LYS A 64 -3.69 -10.86 -11.21
N VAL A 65 -2.92 -10.03 -10.49
CA VAL A 65 -3.34 -9.52 -9.19
C VAL A 65 -4.67 -8.83 -9.45
N SER A 66 -5.74 -9.43 -8.95
CA SER A 66 -7.07 -8.90 -9.21
C SER A 66 -7.16 -7.55 -8.52
N ILE A 67 -7.13 -6.49 -9.32
CA ILE A 67 -7.27 -5.11 -8.84
C ILE A 67 -8.55 -4.99 -8.00
N ILE A 68 -9.61 -5.71 -8.40
CA ILE A 68 -10.88 -5.77 -7.67
C ILE A 68 -10.67 -6.37 -6.27
N LEU A 69 -9.92 -7.46 -6.14
CA LEU A 69 -9.60 -8.04 -4.83
C LEU A 69 -8.73 -7.12 -3.97
N GLN A 70 -7.74 -6.44 -4.57
CA GLN A 70 -6.90 -5.49 -3.83
C GLN A 70 -7.72 -4.31 -3.31
N ARG A 71 -8.58 -3.75 -4.16
CA ARG A 71 -9.52 -2.69 -3.77
C ARG A 71 -10.51 -3.15 -2.70
N TYR A 72 -10.95 -4.41 -2.75
CA TYR A 72 -11.74 -5.01 -1.69
C TYR A 72 -10.98 -5.04 -0.36
N TYR A 73 -9.73 -5.52 -0.34
CA TYR A 73 -8.93 -5.54 0.88
C TYR A 73 -8.62 -4.14 1.41
N PHE A 74 -8.34 -3.18 0.52
CA PHE A 74 -8.19 -1.77 0.87
C PHE A 74 -9.46 -1.23 1.55
N GLY A 75 -10.63 -1.40 0.93
CA GLY A 75 -11.90 -0.91 1.48
C GLY A 75 -12.32 -1.62 2.78
N LYS A 76 -11.84 -2.84 3.02
CA LYS A 76 -12.06 -3.58 4.28
C LYS A 76 -11.10 -3.20 5.39
N ARG A 77 -10.04 -2.44 5.10
CA ARG A 77 -9.04 -2.08 6.08
C ARG A 77 -9.59 -1.03 7.05
N LYS A 78 -9.63 -1.39 8.34
CA LYS A 78 -10.05 -0.53 9.45
C LYS A 78 -8.97 -0.44 10.50
N GLN A 79 -8.81 0.71 11.16
CA GLN A 79 -7.84 0.90 12.23
C GLN A 79 -8.08 -0.12 13.35
N THR A 80 -7.04 -0.84 13.80
CA THR A 80 -7.17 -1.81 14.90
C THR A 80 -7.06 -1.12 16.27
N ASP A 81 -7.33 -1.86 17.35
CA ASP A 81 -7.52 -1.24 18.66
C ASP A 81 -6.27 -0.55 19.22
N ASP A 82 -5.09 -1.12 18.95
CA ASP A 82 -3.79 -0.68 19.45
C ASP A 82 -2.91 -0.08 18.34
N GLU A 83 -3.51 0.26 17.20
CA GLU A 83 -2.79 0.79 16.05
C GLU A 83 -2.75 2.31 16.09
N SER A 84 -1.54 2.86 15.98
CA SER A 84 -1.33 4.30 15.88
C SER A 84 -1.86 4.85 14.55
N ILE A 85 -2.12 6.16 14.49
CA ILE A 85 -2.49 6.84 13.24
C ILE A 85 -1.43 6.63 12.15
N GLU A 86 -0.15 6.67 12.51
CA GLU A 86 0.96 6.51 11.55
C GLU A 86 1.02 5.10 10.96
N ASP A 87 0.84 4.09 11.80
CA ASP A 87 0.83 2.69 11.39
C ASP A 87 -0.38 2.39 10.48
N PHE A 88 -1.55 2.94 10.83
CA PHE A 88 -2.76 2.77 10.03
C PHE A 88 -2.58 3.33 8.62
N VAL A 89 -2.06 4.55 8.51
CA VAL A 89 -1.84 5.22 7.22
C VAL A 89 -0.77 4.50 6.42
N THR A 90 0.30 4.03 7.08
CA THR A 90 1.33 3.21 6.43
C THR A 90 0.75 1.92 5.86
N ALA A 91 -0.14 1.25 6.60
CA ALA A 91 -0.83 0.06 6.12
C ALA A 91 -1.77 0.36 4.94
N LEU A 92 -2.50 1.49 4.98
CA LEU A 92 -3.34 1.94 3.86
C LEU A 92 -2.51 2.20 2.61
N ARG A 93 -1.38 2.93 2.73
CA ARG A 93 -0.43 3.19 1.64
C ARG A 93 0.09 1.88 1.03
N LYS A 94 0.43 0.90 1.89
CA LYS A 94 0.88 -0.42 1.44
C LYS A 94 -0.17 -1.15 0.61
N LEU A 95 -1.43 -1.20 1.08
CA LEU A 95 -2.52 -1.86 0.33
C LEU A 95 -2.83 -1.12 -0.98
N ALA A 96 -2.87 0.22 -0.93
CA ALA A 96 -3.19 1.06 -2.07
C ALA A 96 -2.19 0.94 -3.23
N SER A 97 -0.93 0.59 -2.95
CA SER A 97 0.12 0.39 -3.97
C SER A 97 -0.25 -0.63 -5.06
N SER A 98 -1.09 -1.61 -4.72
CA SER A 98 -1.55 -2.67 -5.63
C SER A 98 -2.96 -2.44 -6.19
N CYS A 99 -3.61 -1.32 -5.84
CA CYS A 99 -5.00 -1.04 -6.19
C CYS A 99 -5.17 -0.28 -7.52
N ASN A 100 -4.06 0.13 -8.15
CA ASN A 100 -4.05 0.93 -9.38
C ASN A 100 -5.01 2.13 -9.32
N PHE A 101 -4.82 3.01 -8.32
CA PHE A 101 -5.66 4.21 -8.14
C PHE A 101 -5.23 5.40 -9.01
N GLY A 102 -4.01 5.38 -9.57
CA GLY A 102 -3.48 6.47 -10.38
C GLY A 102 -3.38 7.78 -9.59
N GLU A 103 -3.79 8.87 -10.22
CA GLU A 103 -3.76 10.23 -9.64
C GLU A 103 -4.62 10.37 -8.37
N ASN A 104 -5.64 9.53 -8.21
CA ASN A 104 -6.55 9.58 -7.06
C ASN A 104 -6.02 8.81 -5.83
N LEU A 105 -4.76 8.38 -5.83
CA LEU A 105 -4.20 7.56 -4.75
C LEU A 105 -4.35 8.24 -3.37
N GLU A 106 -3.93 9.50 -3.26
CA GLU A 106 -3.96 10.23 -1.99
C GLU A 106 -5.41 10.49 -1.52
N GLU A 107 -6.32 10.81 -2.45
CA GLU A 107 -7.75 10.98 -2.16
C GLU A 107 -8.37 9.67 -1.63
N ARG A 108 -8.05 8.53 -2.24
CA ARG A 108 -8.56 7.22 -1.78
C ARG A 108 -8.08 6.88 -0.39
N ILE A 109 -6.80 7.14 -0.08
CA ILE A 109 -6.24 6.92 1.25
C ILE A 109 -6.90 7.85 2.26
N ARG A 110 -7.09 9.13 1.92
CA ARG A 110 -7.79 10.11 2.75
C ARG A 110 -9.20 9.65 3.08
N ASP A 111 -9.99 9.32 2.06
CA ASP A 111 -11.39 8.94 2.25
C ASP A 111 -11.49 7.66 3.11
N GLN A 112 -10.66 6.66 2.85
CA GLN A 112 -10.62 5.44 3.64
C GLN A 112 -10.21 5.70 5.09
N PHE A 113 -9.21 6.57 5.32
CA PHE A 113 -8.80 6.97 6.66
C PHE A 113 -9.93 7.67 7.41
N MET A 114 -10.61 8.63 6.78
CA MET A 114 -11.72 9.37 7.38
C MET A 114 -12.90 8.47 7.73
N LEU A 115 -13.18 7.44 6.90
CA LEU A 115 -14.26 6.49 7.13
C LEU A 115 -13.92 5.49 8.25
N GLU A 116 -12.69 4.98 8.27
CA GLU A 116 -12.33 3.80 9.06
C GLU A 116 -11.31 4.09 10.19
N CYS A 117 -11.06 5.36 10.50
CA CYS A 117 -10.39 5.76 11.73
C CYS A 117 -11.25 5.37 12.94
N LYS A 118 -10.63 4.80 13.97
CA LYS A 118 -11.32 4.31 15.18
C LYS A 118 -11.84 5.44 16.07
N CYS A 119 -11.08 6.53 16.19
CA CYS A 119 -11.38 7.57 17.17
C CYS A 119 -12.51 8.51 16.68
N ASP A 120 -13.66 8.47 17.37
CA ASP A 120 -14.81 9.31 17.03
C ASP A 120 -14.48 10.81 17.07
N LYS A 121 -13.64 11.26 18.02
CA LYS A 121 -13.22 12.68 18.10
C LYS A 121 -12.36 13.10 16.91
N VAL A 122 -11.49 12.21 16.44
CA VAL A 122 -10.72 12.45 15.22
C VAL A 122 -11.70 12.55 14.05
N ARG A 123 -12.65 11.61 13.94
CA ARG A 123 -13.65 11.60 12.87
C ARG A 123 -14.50 12.87 12.85
N GLU A 124 -15.01 13.30 13.99
CA GLU A 124 -15.78 14.55 14.14
C GLU A 124 -14.97 15.78 13.71
N ALA A 125 -13.71 15.89 14.16
CA ALA A 125 -12.83 17.00 13.80
C ALA A 125 -12.54 17.04 12.30
N LEU A 126 -12.43 15.87 11.66
CA LEU A 126 -12.19 15.73 10.24
C LEU A 126 -13.43 16.05 9.40
N TRP A 127 -14.61 15.58 9.80
CA TRP A 127 -15.88 15.86 9.10
C TRP A 127 -16.33 17.32 9.19
N ALA A 128 -15.81 18.07 10.15
CA ALA A 128 -16.03 19.51 10.24
C ALA A 128 -15.23 20.33 9.20
N LYS A 129 -14.26 19.72 8.51
CA LYS A 129 -13.46 20.38 7.48
C LYS A 129 -14.11 20.23 6.10
N ASN A 130 -13.97 21.26 5.27
CA ASN A 130 -14.44 21.22 3.89
C ASN A 130 -13.30 20.73 2.98
N ASP A 131 -13.40 19.48 2.53
CA ASP A 131 -12.47 18.83 1.59
C ASP A 131 -10.98 18.97 1.93
N PRO A 132 -10.53 18.46 3.10
CA PRO A 132 -9.11 18.53 3.46
C PRO A 132 -8.26 17.62 2.55
N SER A 133 -6.99 17.99 2.35
CA SER A 133 -5.98 17.11 1.76
C SER A 133 -5.59 15.99 2.73
N LEU A 134 -4.95 14.91 2.24
CA LEU A 134 -4.49 13.83 3.12
C LEU A 134 -3.53 14.36 4.20
N ASP A 135 -2.59 15.23 3.85
CA ASP A 135 -1.65 15.80 4.81
C ASP A 135 -2.36 16.59 5.92
N GLU A 136 -3.37 17.39 5.58
CA GLU A 136 -4.18 18.11 6.56
C GLU A 136 -4.95 17.15 7.49
N VAL A 137 -5.51 16.07 6.92
CA VAL A 137 -6.18 15.02 7.70
C VAL A 137 -5.23 14.41 8.73
N LEU A 138 -3.99 14.09 8.33
CA LEU A 138 -2.99 13.50 9.21
C LEU A 138 -2.55 14.45 10.32
N ILE A 139 -2.37 15.74 10.00
CA ILE A 139 -2.02 16.77 10.99
C ILE A 139 -3.13 16.89 12.04
N ILE A 140 -4.39 16.99 11.61
CA ILE A 140 -5.54 17.10 12.52
C ILE A 140 -5.65 15.86 13.39
N ALA A 141 -5.55 14.66 12.80
CA ALA A 141 -5.66 13.41 13.52
C ALA A 141 -4.59 13.28 14.60
N LYS A 142 -3.32 13.56 14.27
CA LYS A 142 -2.21 13.57 15.23
C LYS A 142 -2.40 14.59 16.35
N GLN A 143 -2.89 15.79 16.01
CA GLN A 143 -3.14 16.83 17.00
C GLN A 143 -4.23 16.40 18.00
N VAL A 144 -5.32 15.79 17.52
CA VAL A 144 -6.42 15.30 18.37
C VAL A 144 -5.94 14.15 19.24
N GLU A 145 -5.19 13.18 18.69
CA GLU A 145 -4.62 12.06 19.44
C GLU A 145 -3.69 12.56 20.57
N HIS A 146 -2.79 13.48 20.25
CA HIS A 146 -1.91 14.09 21.25
C HIS A 146 -2.68 14.84 22.34
N SER A 147 -3.68 15.65 21.96
CA SER A 147 -4.53 16.34 22.93
C SER A 147 -5.28 15.37 23.84
N MET A 148 -5.77 14.25 23.31
CA MET A 148 -6.42 13.21 24.10
C MET A 148 -5.47 12.53 25.09
N ALA A 149 -4.28 12.15 24.63
CA ALA A 149 -3.24 11.56 25.47
C ALA A 149 -2.84 12.50 26.61
N CYS A 150 -2.68 13.80 26.32
CA CYS A 150 -2.40 14.83 27.32
C CYS A 150 -3.52 14.93 28.37
N VAL A 151 -4.78 14.97 27.95
CA VAL A 151 -5.93 15.02 28.87
C VAL A 151 -6.01 13.77 29.74
N GLU A 152 -5.71 12.59 29.19
CA GLU A 152 -5.73 11.34 29.93
C GLU A 152 -4.60 11.28 30.97
N ASN A 153 -3.40 11.74 30.62
CA ASN A 153 -2.28 11.85 31.54
C ASN A 153 -2.60 12.83 32.69
N LEU A 154 -3.20 13.98 32.40
CA LEU A 154 -3.64 14.93 33.44
C LEU A 154 -4.69 14.31 34.39
N ARG A 155 -5.63 13.51 33.85
CA ARG A 155 -6.62 12.79 34.67
C ARG A 155 -5.95 11.75 35.58
N LYS A 156 -5.01 10.97 35.07
CA LYS A 156 -4.25 9.99 35.84
C LYS A 156 -3.46 10.66 36.97
N SER A 157 -2.72 11.73 36.66
CA SER A 157 -1.97 12.50 37.66
C SER A 157 -2.87 13.09 38.75
N ARG A 158 -4.07 13.57 38.38
CA ARG A 158 -5.05 14.09 39.36
C ARG A 158 -5.57 13.01 40.28
N ASN A 159 -5.88 11.81 39.76
CA ASN A 159 -6.38 10.71 40.57
C ASN A 159 -5.31 10.23 41.58
N VAL A 160 -4.05 10.11 41.13
CA VAL A 160 -2.93 9.76 42.02
C VAL A 160 -2.77 10.79 43.14
N ALA A 161 -2.88 12.09 42.85
CA ALA A 161 -2.79 13.13 43.87
C ALA A 161 -3.93 13.04 44.92
N MET A 162 -5.15 12.69 44.51
CA MET A 162 -6.27 12.48 45.42
C MET A 162 -6.08 11.25 46.32
N ASP A 163 -5.53 10.15 45.77
CA ASP A 163 -5.27 8.92 46.53
C ASP A 163 -4.19 9.14 47.61
N VAL A 164 -3.14 9.91 47.29
CA VAL A 164 -2.09 10.27 48.27
C VAL A 164 -2.67 11.11 49.41
N GLN A 165 -3.49 12.13 49.11
CA GLN A 165 -4.11 12.98 50.13
C GLN A 165 -5.09 12.21 51.04
N ALA A 166 -5.75 11.17 50.52
CA ALA A 166 -6.66 10.33 51.30
C ALA A 166 -5.92 9.38 52.27
N LEU A 167 -4.63 9.09 52.04
CA LEU A 167 -3.80 8.30 52.94
C LEU A 167 -3.24 9.16 54.08
N ASP A 168 -2.82 10.40 53.79
CA ASP A 168 -2.26 11.32 54.79
C ASP A 168 -3.28 11.79 55.83
N THR A 169 -4.59 11.74 55.53
CA THR A 169 -5.67 12.18 56.43
C THR A 169 -6.17 11.10 57.40
N LYS A 170 -5.64 9.86 57.31
CA LYS A 170 -6.03 8.72 58.16
C LYS A 170 -4.98 8.30 59.21
N ASN A 171 -3.85 8.99 59.27
CA ASN A 171 -2.83 8.87 60.33
C ASN A 171 -2.90 10.07 61.28
#